data_AF-M3R7Q6-F1
#
_entry.id   AF-M3R7Q6-F1
#
_cell.length_a   1.000
_cell.length_b   1.000
_cell.length_c   1.000
_cell.angle_alpha   90.00
_cell.angle_beta   90.00
_cell.angle_gamma   90.00
#
_symmetry.space_group_name_H-M   'P 1'
#
loop_
_entity.id
_entity.type
_entity.pdbx_description
1 polymer ?
#
loop_
_entity_poly.entity_id
_entity_poly.type
_entity_poly.pdbx_seq_one_letter_code
_entity_poly.pdbx_strand_id
1 'polypeptide(L)'
;MGRIESKKRLKALIFLASLGVLWGNAAEKTPFFKTKNHIYLGFRLGTGANTRTSMWQQAYKDNPTCPSSVCYGEKLEAYYQGGKNLSYTGQIGDEIAIDKYHILGLRVWGDVEYAKAQLGQKVGGNTLLSQANYNPSAIKTYDIASNAQGPLVLQKTPSPQNFLFDNGHFMAFGLNVNVFVNLPIDTLLKLALKTEKMLFFKIGVFGGGGVEYAILWSPQYQNQNTHQDDKFFAAGGGFFVNFGGSLYIGKHNRFNVGLKIPYYSLSAQSWKNFGASNVWQQQTIRQNFSVFRNKEVFVSYAFLF
;
A
#
# COMPACT_ATOMS: atom_id res chain seq x y z
N MET A 1 -21.06 -31.74 -25.52
CA MET A 1 -20.84 -32.24 -24.14
C MET A 1 -19.38 -32.64 -23.99
N GLY A 2 -18.63 -31.97 -23.12
CA GLY A 2 -17.21 -32.27 -22.88
C GLY A 2 -16.71 -31.48 -21.67
N ARG A 3 -16.81 -32.08 -20.50
CA ARG A 3 -16.55 -31.48 -19.18
C ARG A 3 -15.05 -31.59 -18.90
N ILE A 4 -14.30 -30.48 -18.98
CA ILE A 4 -12.89 -30.43 -18.59
C ILE A 4 -12.80 -30.14 -17.09
N GLU A 5 -12.29 -31.11 -16.33
CA GLU A 5 -12.24 -31.09 -14.87
C GLU A 5 -11.29 -30.02 -14.29
N SER A 6 -11.89 -29.12 -13.51
CA SER A 6 -11.28 -28.15 -12.61
C SER A 6 -10.67 -28.83 -11.37
N LYS A 7 -9.52 -29.49 -11.50
CA LYS A 7 -8.77 -30.03 -10.34
C LYS A 7 -7.33 -29.51 -10.19
N LYS A 8 -6.78 -28.81 -11.18
CA LYS A 8 -5.39 -28.32 -11.12
C LYS A 8 -5.21 -26.93 -10.48
N ARG A 9 -6.26 -26.12 -10.35
CA ARG A 9 -6.16 -24.78 -9.72
C ARG A 9 -6.29 -24.77 -8.20
N LEU A 10 -6.80 -25.84 -7.58
CA LEU A 10 -6.95 -25.92 -6.12
C LEU A 10 -5.65 -26.32 -5.40
N LYS A 11 -4.68 -26.92 -6.10
CA LYS A 11 -3.39 -27.32 -5.51
C LYS A 11 -2.42 -26.15 -5.29
N ALA A 12 -2.59 -25.04 -5.99
CA ALA A 12 -1.74 -23.86 -5.79
C ALA A 12 -2.10 -23.09 -4.51
N LEU A 13 -3.37 -23.12 -4.08
CA LEU A 13 -3.82 -22.45 -2.85
C LEU A 13 -3.46 -23.22 -1.57
N ILE A 14 -3.20 -24.52 -1.68
CA ILE A 14 -2.79 -25.38 -0.55
C ILE A 14 -1.26 -25.30 -0.30
N PHE A 15 -0.50 -24.80 -1.27
CA PHE A 15 0.97 -24.77 -1.15
C PHE A 15 1.49 -23.68 -0.20
N LEU A 16 0.68 -22.67 0.13
CA LEU A 16 1.01 -21.68 1.16
C LEU A 16 0.74 -22.21 2.59
N ALA A 17 -0.08 -23.24 2.75
CA ALA A 17 -0.29 -23.91 4.03
C ALA A 17 0.81 -24.94 4.36
N SER A 18 1.62 -25.36 3.38
CA SER A 18 2.65 -26.40 3.59
C SER A 18 4.03 -25.87 3.99
N LEU A 19 4.26 -24.55 4.00
CA LEU A 19 5.54 -24.00 4.51
C LEU A 19 5.67 -24.11 6.04
N GLY A 20 4.57 -24.35 6.76
CA GLY A 20 4.58 -24.66 8.20
C GLY A 20 4.96 -26.10 8.56
N VAL A 21 5.14 -26.99 7.57
CA VAL A 21 5.34 -28.43 7.80
C VAL A 21 6.81 -28.87 7.64
N LEU A 22 7.73 -27.97 7.32
CA LEU A 22 9.15 -28.29 7.11
C LEU A 22 10.04 -28.17 8.37
N TRP A 23 9.47 -27.90 9.54
CA TRP A 23 10.19 -28.00 10.83
C TRP A 23 9.79 -29.29 11.54
N GLY A 24 10.17 -30.41 10.94
CA GLY A 24 9.99 -31.74 11.51
C GLY A 24 11.00 -32.05 12.62
N ASN A 25 10.45 -32.40 13.79
CA ASN A 25 10.89 -33.51 14.63
C ASN A 25 12.27 -33.44 15.31
N ALA A 26 12.52 -32.41 16.12
CA ALA A 26 13.60 -32.46 17.13
C ALA A 26 13.22 -31.92 18.53
N ALA A 27 12.07 -31.27 18.71
CA ALA A 27 11.69 -30.64 19.99
C ALA A 27 10.68 -31.42 20.84
N GLU A 28 10.24 -32.60 20.40
CA GLU A 28 9.09 -33.32 20.98
C GLU A 28 9.35 -34.04 22.31
N LYS A 29 10.54 -33.88 22.92
CA LYS A 29 10.93 -34.57 24.17
C LYS A 29 11.06 -33.66 25.40
N THR A 30 10.41 -32.50 25.42
CA THR A 30 10.26 -31.72 26.66
C THR A 30 8.79 -31.38 26.91
N PRO A 31 8.26 -31.60 28.13
CA PRO A 31 6.83 -31.51 28.45
C PRO A 31 6.24 -30.08 28.33
N PHE A 32 7.07 -29.09 27.98
CA PHE A 32 6.69 -27.69 27.83
C PHE A 32 6.29 -27.31 26.40
N PHE A 33 6.76 -28.04 25.37
CA PHE A 33 6.52 -27.70 23.97
C PHE A 33 5.42 -28.58 23.36
N LYS A 34 4.17 -28.31 23.74
CA LYS A 34 3.01 -28.87 23.05
C LYS A 34 2.44 -27.80 22.14
N THR A 35 2.60 -27.98 20.83
CA THR A 35 2.06 -27.07 19.84
C THR A 35 0.54 -27.23 19.72
N LYS A 36 -0.17 -26.11 19.60
CA LYS A 36 -1.61 -26.08 19.28
C LYS A 36 -1.85 -25.09 18.18
N ASN A 37 -2.68 -25.49 17.23
CA ASN A 37 -2.98 -24.69 16.06
C ASN A 37 -4.46 -24.29 16.04
N HIS A 38 -4.74 -23.03 15.71
CA HIS A 38 -6.09 -22.51 15.59
C HIS A 38 -6.21 -21.68 14.31
N ILE A 39 -6.94 -22.22 13.36
CA ILE A 39 -7.38 -21.44 12.20
C ILE A 39 -8.29 -20.34 12.72
N TYR A 40 -8.21 -19.14 12.15
CA TYR A 40 -9.10 -18.05 12.51
C TYR A 40 -9.61 -17.27 11.31
N LEU A 41 -10.81 -16.73 11.49
CA LEU A 41 -11.38 -15.70 10.64
C LEU A 41 -11.50 -14.42 11.44
N GLY A 42 -11.15 -13.29 10.84
CA GLY A 42 -11.15 -12.01 11.53
C GLY A 42 -11.55 -10.85 10.65
N PHE A 43 -11.89 -9.75 11.32
CA PHE A 43 -12.08 -8.46 10.70
C PHE A 43 -11.24 -7.41 11.43
N ARG A 44 -10.70 -6.45 10.69
CA ARG A 44 -9.94 -5.31 11.22
C ARG A 44 -10.55 -4.01 10.72
N LEU A 45 -10.66 -3.05 11.63
CA LEU A 45 -11.04 -1.67 11.37
C LEU A 45 -9.83 -0.78 11.65
N GLY A 46 -9.34 -0.08 10.64
CA GLY A 46 -8.28 0.93 10.81
C GLY A 46 -8.88 2.33 10.91
N THR A 47 -8.29 3.20 11.73
CA THR A 47 -8.77 4.57 11.96
C THR A 47 -8.62 5.48 10.74
N GLY A 48 -8.01 5.00 9.66
CA GLY A 48 -7.51 5.84 8.58
C GLY A 48 -6.10 6.34 8.86
N ALA A 49 -5.46 6.85 7.81
CA ALA A 49 -4.06 7.28 7.85
C ALA A 49 -3.84 8.46 6.90
N ASN A 50 -3.03 9.42 7.32
CA ASN A 50 -2.62 10.52 6.44
C ASN A 50 -1.74 10.00 5.31
N THR A 51 -1.87 10.61 4.13
CA THR A 51 -1.01 10.33 2.97
C THR A 51 -0.18 11.56 2.64
N ARG A 52 1.08 11.34 2.28
CA ARG A 52 1.99 12.36 1.77
C ARG A 52 2.35 12.00 0.35
N THR A 53 2.13 12.91 -0.59
CA THR A 53 2.45 12.67 -2.00
C THR A 53 3.49 13.66 -2.46
N SER A 54 4.56 13.18 -3.06
CA SER A 54 5.40 14.00 -3.95
C SER A 54 4.91 13.79 -5.37
N MET A 55 4.74 14.89 -6.10
CA MET A 55 4.52 14.88 -7.54
C MET A 55 5.56 15.78 -8.18
N TRP A 56 6.26 15.27 -9.18
CA TRP A 56 7.04 16.12 -10.07
C TRP A 56 6.48 16.06 -11.49
N GLN A 57 6.66 17.16 -12.22
CA GLN A 57 6.31 17.22 -13.63
C GLN A 57 7.35 17.94 -14.48
N GLN A 58 7.40 17.58 -15.76
CA GLN A 58 8.37 18.09 -16.71
C GLN A 58 7.82 18.03 -18.13
N ALA A 59 7.95 19.13 -18.88
CA ALA A 59 7.67 19.13 -20.31
C ALA A 59 8.78 18.37 -21.07
N TYR A 60 8.37 17.62 -22.08
CA TYR A 60 9.21 16.69 -22.84
C TYR A 60 8.89 16.81 -24.33
N LYS A 61 9.93 16.82 -25.17
CA LYS A 61 9.81 16.72 -26.62
C LYS A 61 10.99 15.96 -27.21
N ASP A 62 10.70 14.94 -28.02
CA ASP A 62 11.66 14.35 -28.92
C ASP A 62 11.75 15.20 -30.20
N ASN A 63 12.96 15.67 -30.52
CA ASN A 63 13.25 16.40 -31.75
C ASN A 63 14.77 16.33 -32.04
N PRO A 64 15.18 16.06 -33.30
CA PRO A 64 16.59 15.94 -33.68
C PRO A 64 17.47 17.16 -33.39
N THR A 65 16.88 18.36 -33.28
CA THR A 65 17.61 19.60 -32.98
C THR A 65 17.82 19.82 -31.48
N CYS A 66 17.24 18.98 -30.63
CA CYS A 66 17.46 19.00 -29.19
C CYS A 66 18.81 18.37 -28.83
N PRO A 67 19.42 18.78 -27.70
CA PRO A 67 20.58 18.09 -27.17
C PRO A 67 20.28 16.61 -26.93
N SER A 68 21.11 15.72 -27.48
CA SER A 68 20.88 14.27 -27.44
C SER A 68 19.52 13.82 -28.00
N SER A 69 18.96 14.58 -28.96
CA SER A 69 17.65 14.36 -29.60
C SER A 69 16.43 14.55 -28.69
N VAL A 70 16.61 15.02 -27.44
CA VAL A 70 15.49 15.20 -26.50
C VAL A 70 15.58 16.52 -25.75
N CYS A 71 14.52 17.32 -25.86
CA CYS A 71 14.33 18.54 -25.08
C CYS A 71 13.50 18.27 -23.84
N TYR A 72 14.03 18.70 -22.71
CA TYR A 72 13.38 18.72 -21.41
C TYR A 72 13.19 20.17 -20.96
N GLY A 73 11.96 20.49 -20.56
CA GLY A 73 11.69 21.70 -19.81
C GLY A 73 12.19 21.61 -18.37
N GLU A 74 11.92 22.66 -17.60
CA GLU A 74 12.14 22.69 -16.16
C GLU A 74 11.44 21.51 -15.47
N LYS A 75 12.10 20.89 -14.50
CA LYS A 75 11.51 19.85 -13.65
C LYS A 75 11.04 20.49 -12.35
N LEU A 76 9.73 20.50 -12.11
CA LEU A 76 9.12 21.13 -10.94
C LEU A 76 8.51 20.07 -10.03
N GLU A 77 8.77 20.15 -8.72
CA GLU A 77 8.20 19.28 -7.69
C GLU A 77 7.23 20.01 -6.77
N ALA A 78 6.20 19.29 -6.35
CA ALA A 78 5.27 19.71 -5.30
C ALA A 78 4.90 18.57 -4.36
N TYR A 79 4.50 18.97 -3.16
CA TYR A 79 4.10 18.08 -2.08
C TYR A 79 2.63 18.30 -1.73
N TYR A 80 1.93 17.19 -1.49
CA TYR A 80 0.51 17.15 -1.20
C TYR A 80 0.26 16.37 0.07
N GLN A 81 -0.78 16.78 0.77
CA GLN A 81 -1.27 16.08 1.94
C GLN A 81 -2.71 15.67 1.73
N GLY A 82 -2.96 14.39 1.98
CA GLY A 82 -4.27 13.80 1.94
C GLY A 82 -4.43 12.80 3.07
N GLY A 83 -5.33 11.84 2.86
CA GLY A 83 -5.60 10.83 3.85
C GLY A 83 -6.45 9.70 3.31
N LYS A 84 -6.44 8.61 4.04
CA LYS A 84 -7.32 7.47 3.88
C LYS A 84 -8.31 7.50 5.04
N ASN A 85 -9.58 7.29 4.73
CA ASN A 85 -10.65 7.18 5.72
C ASN A 85 -10.54 5.84 6.47
N LEU A 86 -11.52 5.58 7.34
CA LEU A 86 -11.68 4.31 8.03
C LEU A 86 -11.54 3.13 7.05
N SER A 87 -10.65 2.21 7.38
CA SER A 87 -10.34 1.05 6.54
C SER A 87 -11.01 -0.21 7.08
N TYR A 88 -11.50 -1.05 6.17
CA TYR A 88 -12.14 -2.32 6.47
C TYR A 88 -11.26 -3.44 5.94
N THR A 89 -11.00 -4.44 6.77
CA THR A 89 -10.11 -5.54 6.40
C THR A 89 -10.72 -6.87 6.79
N GLY A 90 -10.75 -7.82 5.85
CA GLY A 90 -11.04 -9.23 6.14
C GLY A 90 -9.73 -10.01 6.31
N GLN A 91 -9.68 -10.92 7.28
CA GLN A 91 -8.49 -11.71 7.63
C GLN A 91 -8.83 -13.19 7.71
N ILE A 92 -7.92 -14.01 7.19
CA ILE A 92 -7.93 -15.46 7.40
C ILE A 92 -6.50 -15.90 7.71
N GLY A 93 -6.35 -16.69 8.77
CA GLY A 93 -5.03 -17.07 9.22
C GLY A 93 -5.02 -18.22 10.19
N ASP A 94 -3.86 -18.41 10.77
CA ASP A 94 -3.55 -19.48 11.68
C ASP A 94 -2.78 -18.93 12.90
N GLU A 95 -3.10 -19.45 14.08
CA GLU A 95 -2.43 -19.16 15.34
C GLU A 95 -1.81 -20.43 15.92
N ILE A 96 -0.48 -20.44 15.98
CA ILE A 96 0.32 -21.54 16.48
C ILE A 96 0.83 -21.16 17.88
N ALA A 97 0.21 -21.70 18.91
CA ALA A 97 0.73 -21.64 20.28
C ALA A 97 1.83 -22.70 20.46
N ILE A 98 2.97 -22.30 21.01
CA ILE A 98 4.15 -23.16 21.20
C ILE A 98 4.11 -23.87 22.57
N ASP A 99 3.26 -23.39 23.48
CA ASP A 99 3.08 -23.94 24.82
C ASP A 99 1.61 -24.30 25.12
N LYS A 100 1.42 -25.19 26.11
CA LYS A 100 0.09 -25.64 26.56
C LYS A 100 -0.80 -24.49 27.05
N TYR A 101 -0.22 -23.45 27.63
CA TYR A 101 -0.90 -22.29 28.21
C TYR A 101 -1.05 -21.14 27.21
N HIS A 102 -0.65 -21.29 25.95
CA HIS A 102 -0.70 -20.28 24.89
C HIS A 102 -0.12 -18.92 25.34
N ILE A 103 0.98 -18.99 26.09
CA ILE A 103 1.79 -17.85 26.50
C ILE A 103 2.58 -17.34 25.29
N LEU A 104 3.19 -18.19 24.50
CA LEU A 104 4.03 -17.80 23.37
C LEU A 104 3.51 -18.46 22.09
N GLY A 105 3.52 -17.70 21.00
CA GLY A 105 3.20 -18.29 19.71
C GLY A 105 3.46 -17.38 18.52
N LEU A 106 3.11 -17.93 17.37
CA LEU A 106 3.23 -17.32 16.05
C LEU A 106 1.83 -17.20 15.43
N ARG A 107 1.57 -16.12 14.71
CA ARG A 107 0.38 -16.01 13.85
C ARG A 107 0.82 -15.72 12.44
N VAL A 108 0.15 -16.34 11.48
CA VAL A 108 0.33 -16.10 10.05
C VAL A 108 -1.04 -15.86 9.42
N TRP A 109 -1.20 -14.81 8.63
CA TRP A 109 -2.50 -14.54 7.99
C TRP A 109 -2.40 -13.76 6.69
N GLY A 110 -3.38 -14.01 5.82
CA GLY A 110 -3.67 -13.18 4.67
C GLY A 110 -4.75 -12.16 5.01
N ASP A 111 -4.64 -10.95 4.48
CA ASP A 111 -5.70 -9.94 4.59
C ASP A 111 -5.97 -9.16 3.31
N VAL A 112 -7.23 -8.74 3.16
CA VAL A 112 -7.67 -7.82 2.11
C VAL A 112 -8.28 -6.60 2.77
N GLU A 113 -7.72 -5.44 2.47
CA GLU A 113 -8.12 -4.15 3.03
C GLU A 113 -8.74 -3.26 1.95
N TYR A 114 -9.77 -2.51 2.32
CA TYR A 114 -10.39 -1.49 1.50
C TYR A 114 -10.64 -0.20 2.30
N ALA A 115 -10.44 0.95 1.65
CA ALA A 115 -10.81 2.25 2.21
C ALA A 115 -11.05 3.30 1.10
N LYS A 116 -11.76 4.38 1.43
CA LYS A 116 -11.73 5.60 0.62
C LYS A 116 -10.46 6.39 0.92
N ALA A 117 -9.89 7.04 -0.10
CA ALA A 117 -8.65 7.79 0.00
C ALA A 117 -8.67 9.08 -0.82
N GLN A 118 -7.90 10.05 -0.38
CA GLN A 118 -7.71 11.32 -1.04
C GLN A 118 -6.23 11.68 -1.01
N LEU A 119 -5.73 12.28 -2.09
CA LEU A 119 -4.38 12.85 -2.12
C LEU A 119 -4.38 14.36 -1.81
N GLY A 120 -5.57 14.98 -1.86
CA GLY A 120 -5.83 16.28 -1.26
C GLY A 120 -5.11 17.45 -1.91
N GLN A 121 -4.86 18.48 -1.10
CA GLN A 121 -4.33 19.76 -1.53
C GLN A 121 -2.81 19.81 -1.45
N LYS A 122 -2.23 20.67 -2.29
CA LYS A 122 -0.82 21.03 -2.28
C LYS A 122 -0.49 21.78 -0.99
N VAL A 123 0.51 21.28 -0.27
CA VAL A 123 1.00 21.88 1.00
C VAL A 123 2.35 22.57 0.84
N GLY A 124 3.03 22.36 -0.28
CA GLY A 124 4.29 23.02 -0.62
C GLY A 124 4.73 22.68 -2.04
N GLY A 125 5.71 23.39 -2.59
CA GLY A 125 6.29 23.06 -3.90
C GLY A 125 6.53 24.22 -4.84
N ASN A 126 6.57 23.87 -6.14
CA ASN A 126 7.21 24.61 -7.23
C ASN A 126 8.73 24.64 -7.11
N THR A 127 9.30 23.69 -6.39
CA THR A 127 10.75 23.57 -6.27
C THR A 127 11.32 23.13 -7.59
N LEU A 128 12.24 23.94 -8.12
CA LEU A 128 12.95 23.64 -9.34
C LEU A 128 14.02 22.58 -9.06
N LEU A 129 13.80 21.37 -9.56
CA LEU A 129 14.74 20.26 -9.44
C LEU A 129 15.79 20.25 -10.56
N SER A 130 15.44 20.79 -11.74
CA SER A 130 16.34 20.82 -12.89
C SER A 130 15.91 21.92 -13.86
N GLN A 131 16.89 22.62 -14.43
CA GLN A 131 16.69 23.62 -15.48
C GLN A 131 16.33 22.95 -16.81
N ALA A 132 15.79 23.72 -17.75
CA ALA A 132 15.63 23.26 -19.12
C ALA A 132 17.00 22.90 -19.74
N ASN A 133 17.04 21.84 -20.56
CA ASN A 133 18.29 21.37 -21.15
C ASN A 133 18.58 21.94 -22.55
N TYR A 134 17.73 22.82 -23.08
CA TYR A 134 17.80 23.32 -24.45
C TYR A 134 17.87 24.84 -24.49
N ASN A 135 18.47 25.37 -25.56
CA ASN A 135 18.39 26.80 -25.89
C ASN A 135 17.22 27.02 -26.86
N PRO A 136 16.17 27.80 -26.49
CA PRO A 136 15.02 28.07 -27.35
C PRO A 136 15.37 28.61 -28.74
N SER A 137 16.46 29.36 -28.85
CA SER A 137 16.91 29.95 -30.13
C SER A 137 17.62 28.96 -31.05
N ALA A 138 18.03 27.80 -30.53
CA ALA A 138 18.79 26.78 -31.27
C ALA A 138 17.92 25.62 -31.80
N ILE A 139 16.70 25.48 -31.30
CA ILE A 139 15.80 24.37 -31.63
C ILE A 139 14.90 24.73 -32.81
N LYS A 140 14.76 23.80 -33.76
CA LYS A 140 13.96 23.99 -34.98
C LYS A 140 12.98 22.85 -35.18
N THR A 141 11.88 23.15 -35.83
CA THR A 141 10.89 22.15 -36.24
C THR A 141 10.29 22.50 -37.59
N TYR A 142 9.62 21.54 -38.20
CA TYR A 142 8.91 21.77 -39.44
C TYR A 142 7.67 22.63 -39.19
N ASP A 143 7.55 23.72 -39.93
CA ASP A 143 6.39 24.59 -39.94
C ASP A 143 5.56 24.34 -41.20
N ILE A 144 4.32 23.89 -40.99
CA ILE A 144 3.37 23.56 -42.04
C ILE A 144 2.94 24.84 -42.79
N ALA A 145 2.86 25.98 -42.09
CA ALA A 145 2.38 27.23 -42.70
C ALA A 145 3.39 27.82 -43.69
N SER A 146 4.69 27.70 -43.39
CA SER A 146 5.77 28.21 -44.25
C SER A 146 6.42 27.15 -45.14
N ASN A 147 6.04 25.87 -44.99
CA ASN A 147 6.62 24.72 -45.69
C ASN A 147 8.16 24.64 -45.54
N ALA A 148 8.67 25.08 -44.38
CA ALA A 148 10.09 25.25 -44.09
C ALA A 148 10.44 24.88 -42.64
N GLN A 149 11.73 24.89 -42.30
CA GLN A 149 12.17 24.78 -40.91
C GLN A 149 12.01 26.12 -40.20
N GLY A 150 11.19 26.14 -39.15
CA GLY A 150 10.96 27.28 -38.27
C GLY A 150 11.47 27.02 -36.84
N PRO A 151 11.41 28.03 -35.95
CA PRO A 151 11.75 27.86 -34.55
C PRO A 151 10.78 26.89 -33.85
N LEU A 152 11.32 25.98 -33.03
CA LEU A 152 10.49 25.15 -32.16
C LEU A 152 10.18 25.90 -30.87
N VAL A 153 8.94 26.38 -30.73
CA VAL A 153 8.49 27.02 -29.49
C VAL A 153 7.99 25.94 -28.54
N LEU A 154 8.83 25.59 -27.57
CA LEU A 154 8.47 24.70 -26.47
C LEU A 154 7.79 25.49 -25.36
N GLN A 155 6.59 25.07 -24.96
CA GLN A 155 5.92 25.64 -23.80
C GLN A 155 6.72 25.31 -22.53
N LYS A 156 6.75 26.29 -21.63
CA LYS A 156 7.34 26.13 -20.30
C LYS A 156 6.57 25.06 -19.53
N THR A 157 7.28 24.25 -18.75
CA THR A 157 6.64 23.30 -17.82
C THR A 157 5.71 24.10 -16.89
N PRO A 158 4.40 23.79 -16.84
CA PRO A 158 3.48 24.46 -15.94
C PRO A 158 3.83 24.13 -14.49
N SER A 159 3.31 24.90 -13.54
CA SER A 159 3.47 24.55 -12.12
C SER A 159 2.64 23.31 -11.75
N PRO A 160 3.10 22.43 -10.85
CA PRO A 160 2.26 21.34 -10.33
C PRO A 160 0.93 21.88 -9.77
N GLN A 161 -0.16 21.19 -10.11
CA GLN A 161 -1.53 21.59 -9.81
C GLN A 161 -1.81 21.74 -8.31
N ASN A 162 -2.83 22.51 -7.92
CA ASN A 162 -3.07 22.82 -6.50
C ASN A 162 -3.80 21.71 -5.74
N PHE A 163 -4.48 20.81 -6.45
CA PHE A 163 -5.27 19.73 -5.88
C PHE A 163 -5.14 18.48 -6.73
N LEU A 164 -5.07 17.30 -6.10
CA LEU A 164 -5.00 16.03 -6.82
C LEU A 164 -6.39 15.40 -6.99
N PHE A 165 -6.94 14.80 -5.93
CA PHE A 165 -8.30 14.26 -5.89
C PHE A 165 -8.71 13.91 -4.46
N ASP A 166 -10.02 13.81 -4.23
CA ASP A 166 -10.67 13.42 -2.96
C ASP A 166 -11.58 12.18 -3.04
N ASN A 167 -11.78 11.65 -4.23
CA ASN A 167 -12.71 10.56 -4.58
C ASN A 167 -11.98 9.23 -4.85
N GLY A 168 -10.81 9.03 -4.26
CA GLY A 168 -10.00 7.84 -4.47
C GLY A 168 -10.47 6.63 -3.68
N HIS A 169 -10.04 5.46 -4.14
CA HIS A 169 -10.24 4.18 -3.52
C HIS A 169 -8.89 3.51 -3.30
N PHE A 170 -8.73 2.92 -2.12
CA PHE A 170 -7.55 2.22 -1.70
C PHE A 170 -7.88 0.76 -1.44
N MET A 171 -7.02 -0.14 -1.95
CA MET A 171 -7.10 -1.57 -1.66
C MET A 171 -5.71 -2.12 -1.38
N ALA A 172 -5.58 -3.00 -0.38
CA ALA A 172 -4.33 -3.70 -0.10
C ALA A 172 -4.55 -5.19 0.11
N PHE A 173 -3.57 -5.97 -0.31
CA PHE A 173 -3.49 -7.41 -0.15
C PHE A 173 -2.23 -7.71 0.65
N GLY A 174 -2.40 -8.25 1.85
CA GLY A 174 -1.32 -8.46 2.80
C GLY A 174 -1.08 -9.93 3.12
N LEU A 175 0.19 -10.30 3.33
CA LEU A 175 0.61 -11.50 4.04
C LEU A 175 1.38 -11.07 5.27
N ASN A 176 0.97 -11.57 6.43
CA ASN A 176 1.40 -11.09 7.72
C ASN A 176 1.94 -12.23 8.57
N VAL A 177 2.92 -11.91 9.41
CA VAL A 177 3.45 -12.79 10.44
C VAL A 177 3.70 -11.97 11.71
N ASN A 178 3.28 -12.47 12.86
CA ASN A 178 3.68 -11.88 14.13
C ASN A 178 3.98 -12.94 15.19
N VAL A 179 4.78 -12.54 16.17
CA VAL A 179 5.01 -13.29 17.40
C VAL A 179 4.19 -12.62 18.49
N PHE A 180 3.64 -13.42 19.41
CA PHE A 180 2.88 -12.90 20.53
C PHE A 180 3.30 -13.52 21.85
N VAL A 181 3.13 -12.72 22.91
CA VAL A 181 3.30 -13.13 24.30
C VAL A 181 2.04 -12.78 25.08
N ASN A 182 1.41 -13.77 25.70
CA ASN A 182 0.18 -13.65 26.47
C ASN A 182 0.44 -13.96 27.95
N LEU A 183 -0.18 -13.18 28.83
CA LEU A 183 -0.31 -13.45 30.25
C LEU A 183 -1.62 -14.23 30.49
N PRO A 184 -1.55 -15.48 31.01
CA PRO A 184 -2.71 -16.31 31.27
C PRO A 184 -3.36 -15.89 32.60
N ILE A 185 -4.06 -14.76 32.59
CA ILE A 185 -4.72 -14.18 33.76
C ILE A 185 -5.71 -15.17 34.39
N ASP A 186 -6.41 -15.94 33.56
CA ASP A 186 -7.29 -17.02 34.03
C ASP A 186 -6.56 -18.03 34.93
N THR A 187 -5.33 -18.40 34.60
CA THR A 187 -4.54 -19.37 35.36
C THR A 187 -4.04 -18.76 36.67
N LEU A 188 -3.60 -17.51 36.63
CA LEU A 188 -3.18 -16.77 37.83
C LEU A 188 -4.34 -16.57 38.82
N LEU A 189 -5.53 -16.20 38.31
CA LEU A 189 -6.71 -16.00 39.14
C LEU A 189 -7.28 -17.30 39.71
N LYS A 190 -7.27 -18.39 38.95
CA LYS A 190 -7.64 -19.73 39.48
C LYS A 190 -6.75 -20.14 40.64
N LEU A 191 -5.44 -19.89 40.52
CA LEU A 191 -4.49 -20.20 41.59
C LEU A 191 -4.72 -19.32 42.82
N ALA A 192 -4.96 -18.03 42.63
CA ALA A 192 -5.16 -17.08 43.73
C ALA A 192 -6.51 -17.26 44.45
N LEU A 193 -7.59 -17.49 43.69
CA LEU A 193 -8.97 -17.54 44.21
C LEU A 193 -9.48 -18.96 44.46
N LYS A 194 -8.66 -20.00 44.23
CA LYS A 194 -9.01 -21.44 44.37
C LYS A 194 -10.33 -21.82 43.68
N THR A 195 -10.66 -21.16 42.58
CA THR A 195 -11.90 -21.38 41.83
C THR A 195 -11.64 -22.29 40.63
N GLU A 196 -12.43 -23.35 40.48
CA GLU A 196 -12.23 -24.32 39.38
C GLU A 196 -12.79 -23.83 38.04
N LYS A 197 -13.80 -22.94 38.08
CA LYS A 197 -14.51 -22.45 36.89
C LYS A 197 -14.26 -20.96 36.70
N MET A 198 -13.43 -20.62 35.72
CA MET A 198 -13.31 -19.25 35.19
C MET A 198 -13.37 -19.26 33.68
N LEU A 199 -13.93 -18.17 33.13
CA LEU A 199 -13.86 -17.86 31.72
C LEU A 199 -12.37 -17.76 31.31
N PHE A 200 -12.02 -18.35 30.17
CA PHE A 200 -10.69 -18.19 29.61
C PHE A 200 -10.45 -16.71 29.32
N PHE A 201 -9.41 -16.14 29.91
CA PHE A 201 -9.12 -14.71 29.83
C PHE A 201 -7.62 -14.50 29.80
N LYS A 202 -7.13 -13.86 28.73
CA LYS A 202 -5.71 -13.58 28.53
C LYS A 202 -5.51 -12.19 27.96
N ILE A 203 -4.44 -11.55 28.40
CA ILE A 203 -4.00 -10.26 27.86
C ILE A 203 -2.59 -10.50 27.33
N GLY A 204 -2.30 -10.02 26.13
CA GLY A 204 -0.99 -10.20 25.52
C GLY A 204 -0.56 -9.02 24.70
N VAL A 205 0.68 -9.09 24.24
CA VAL A 205 1.26 -8.19 23.27
C VAL A 205 1.71 -8.98 22.06
N PHE A 206 1.73 -8.34 20.91
CA PHE A 206 2.25 -8.92 19.68
C PHE A 206 3.13 -7.92 18.94
N GLY A 207 4.09 -8.46 18.20
CA GLY A 207 4.98 -7.69 17.33
C GLY A 207 5.34 -8.52 16.11
N GLY A 208 5.35 -7.88 14.95
CA GLY A 208 5.62 -8.55 13.69
C GLY A 208 5.55 -7.60 12.51
N GLY A 209 5.24 -8.17 11.36
CA GLY A 209 5.18 -7.43 10.12
C GLY A 209 4.70 -8.30 8.99
N GLY A 210 4.91 -7.82 7.78
CA GLY A 210 4.48 -8.54 6.61
C GLY A 210 4.83 -7.81 5.34
N VAL A 211 4.34 -8.37 4.25
CA VAL A 211 4.38 -7.76 2.93
C VAL A 211 2.98 -7.41 2.51
N GLU A 212 2.80 -6.27 1.88
CA GLU A 212 1.54 -5.90 1.27
C GLU A 212 1.74 -5.32 -0.12
N TYR A 213 0.81 -5.63 -1.01
CA TYR A 213 0.65 -4.99 -2.30
C TYR A 213 -0.61 -4.13 -2.26
N ALA A 214 -0.50 -2.87 -2.65
CA ALA A 214 -1.58 -1.92 -2.56
C ALA A 214 -1.78 -1.14 -3.85
N ILE A 215 -3.03 -0.77 -4.05
CA ILE A 215 -3.54 -0.07 -5.21
C ILE A 215 -4.33 1.14 -4.72
N LEU A 216 -4.08 2.29 -5.32
CA LEU A 216 -4.83 3.52 -5.15
C LEU A 216 -5.31 3.97 -6.51
N TRP A 217 -6.62 4.12 -6.69
CA TRP A 217 -7.19 4.61 -7.94
C TRP A 217 -8.25 5.68 -7.68
N SER A 218 -8.40 6.60 -8.63
CA SER A 218 -9.54 7.51 -8.67
C SER A 218 -10.20 7.43 -10.05
N PRO A 219 -11.54 7.29 -10.10
CA PRO A 219 -12.29 7.26 -11.36
C PRO A 219 -12.40 8.63 -12.03
N GLN A 220 -12.18 9.73 -11.30
CA GLN A 220 -12.19 11.08 -11.84
C GLN A 220 -11.01 11.86 -11.26
N TYR A 221 -10.04 12.15 -12.11
CA TYR A 221 -8.87 12.94 -11.82
C TYR A 221 -8.79 14.07 -12.83
N GLN A 222 -8.94 15.31 -12.38
CA GLN A 222 -8.80 16.47 -13.26
C GLN A 222 -7.35 16.93 -13.29
N ASN A 223 -6.74 16.83 -14.47
CA ASN A 223 -5.42 17.38 -14.69
C ASN A 223 -5.54 18.87 -15.02
N GLN A 224 -5.24 19.73 -14.05
CA GLN A 224 -5.39 21.18 -14.21
C GLN A 224 -4.44 21.75 -15.27
N ASN A 225 -3.33 21.04 -15.56
CA ASN A 225 -2.32 21.50 -16.51
C ASN A 225 -2.65 21.13 -17.97
N THR A 226 -3.45 20.10 -18.19
CA THR A 226 -3.90 19.69 -19.54
C THR A 226 -5.38 19.94 -19.78
N HIS A 227 -6.13 20.37 -18.76
CA HIS A 227 -7.59 20.55 -18.78
C HIS A 227 -8.34 19.28 -19.23
N GLN A 228 -7.82 18.10 -18.86
CA GLN A 228 -8.38 16.81 -19.21
C GLN A 228 -8.93 16.09 -17.97
N ASP A 229 -10.09 15.48 -18.14
CA ASP A 229 -10.64 14.52 -17.18
C ASP A 229 -10.01 13.14 -17.45
N ASP A 230 -9.32 12.65 -16.44
CA ASP A 230 -8.52 11.43 -16.49
C ASP A 230 -8.91 10.48 -15.36
N LYS A 231 -8.28 9.31 -15.36
CA LYS A 231 -8.28 8.38 -14.23
C LYS A 231 -6.91 8.37 -13.60
N PHE A 232 -6.86 8.26 -12.27
CA PHE A 232 -5.62 8.08 -11.54
C PHE A 232 -5.46 6.63 -11.13
N PHE A 233 -4.24 6.10 -11.27
CA PHE A 233 -3.88 4.77 -10.78
C PHE A 233 -2.44 4.78 -10.29
N ALA A 234 -2.25 4.44 -9.01
CA ALA A 234 -0.96 4.21 -8.40
C ALA A 234 -0.95 2.82 -7.75
N ALA A 235 0.16 2.14 -7.87
CA ALA A 235 0.35 0.85 -7.22
C ALA A 235 1.75 0.76 -6.62
N GLY A 236 1.90 -0.12 -5.66
CA GLY A 236 3.17 -0.36 -5.00
C GLY A 236 3.02 -1.43 -3.95
N GLY A 237 4.14 -1.96 -3.50
CA GLY A 237 4.15 -2.92 -2.42
C GLY A 237 5.48 -2.89 -1.70
N GLY A 238 5.48 -3.47 -0.51
CA GLY A 238 6.66 -3.55 0.32
C GLY A 238 6.32 -4.07 1.70
N PHE A 239 7.22 -3.81 2.64
CA PHE A 239 7.10 -4.32 3.99
C PHE A 239 6.35 -3.34 4.88
N PHE A 240 5.72 -3.87 5.92
CA PHE A 240 5.18 -3.09 7.04
C PHE A 240 5.51 -3.81 8.34
N VAL A 241 5.49 -3.04 9.42
CA VAL A 241 5.54 -3.59 10.78
C VAL A 241 4.20 -3.37 11.47
N ASN A 242 3.83 -4.31 12.33
CA ASN A 242 2.68 -4.17 13.20
C ASN A 242 3.01 -4.60 14.63
N PHE A 243 2.41 -3.92 15.60
CA PHE A 243 2.52 -4.28 17.00
C PHE A 243 1.31 -3.77 17.77
N GLY A 244 1.01 -4.37 18.91
CA GLY A 244 -0.17 -4.02 19.67
C GLY A 244 -0.44 -4.95 20.84
N GLY A 245 -1.61 -4.77 21.43
CA GLY A 245 -2.15 -5.61 22.49
C GLY A 245 -3.25 -6.54 21.98
N SER A 246 -3.36 -7.71 22.59
CA SER A 246 -4.41 -8.70 22.34
C SER A 246 -5.15 -9.05 23.62
N LEU A 247 -6.47 -9.18 23.52
CA LEU A 247 -7.37 -9.58 24.59
C LEU A 247 -8.14 -10.82 24.16
N TYR A 248 -8.00 -11.92 24.88
CA TYR A 248 -8.73 -13.16 24.63
C TYR A 248 -9.89 -13.28 25.61
N ILE A 249 -11.09 -13.50 25.08
CA ILE A 249 -12.33 -13.64 25.84
C ILE A 249 -12.98 -14.97 25.46
N GLY A 250 -12.88 -15.96 26.35
CA GLY A 250 -13.17 -17.34 25.99
C GLY A 250 -12.11 -17.93 25.06
N LYS A 251 -12.27 -19.20 24.70
CA LYS A 251 -11.29 -19.93 23.87
C LYS A 251 -11.27 -19.49 22.41
N HIS A 252 -12.35 -18.85 21.95
CA HIS A 252 -12.59 -18.58 20.53
C HIS A 252 -12.45 -17.11 20.15
N ASN A 253 -12.53 -16.15 21.08
CA ASN A 253 -12.56 -14.74 20.71
C ASN A 253 -11.26 -14.04 21.07
N ARG A 254 -10.68 -13.36 20.10
CA ARG A 254 -9.51 -12.49 20.28
C ARG A 254 -9.77 -11.11 19.71
N PHE A 255 -9.66 -10.10 20.56
CA PHE A 255 -9.66 -8.70 20.18
C PHE A 255 -8.22 -8.19 20.15
N ASN A 256 -7.89 -7.31 19.21
CA ASN A 256 -6.59 -6.67 19.14
C ASN A 256 -6.75 -5.17 18.99
N VAL A 257 -5.82 -4.41 19.56
CA VAL A 257 -5.60 -2.99 19.27
C VAL A 257 -4.13 -2.84 18.93
N GLY A 258 -3.83 -2.18 17.82
CA GLY A 258 -2.44 -2.07 17.38
C GLY A 258 -2.16 -0.90 16.45
N LEU A 259 -0.90 -0.79 16.07
CA LEU A 259 -0.38 0.18 15.13
C LEU A 259 0.24 -0.57 13.95
N LYS A 260 -0.06 -0.13 12.73
CA LYS A 260 0.57 -0.58 11.48
C LYS A 260 1.40 0.57 10.92
N ILE A 261 2.66 0.31 10.58
CA ILE A 261 3.57 1.28 9.96
C ILE A 261 4.05 0.71 8.63
N PRO A 262 3.57 1.25 7.49
CA PRO A 262 4.02 0.81 6.18
C PRO A 262 5.34 1.46 5.76
N TYR A 263 6.24 0.69 5.14
CA TYR A 263 7.54 1.14 4.64
C TYR A 263 7.64 0.98 3.12
N TYR A 264 6.72 1.61 2.40
CA TYR A 264 6.74 1.66 0.95
C TYR A 264 5.91 2.83 0.42
N SER A 265 6.11 3.15 -0.85
CA SER A 265 5.30 4.12 -1.59
C SER A 265 4.49 3.45 -2.69
N LEU A 266 3.38 4.09 -3.05
CA LEU A 266 2.68 3.83 -4.30
C LEU A 266 3.21 4.78 -5.35
N SER A 267 3.51 4.25 -6.53
CA SER A 267 4.01 5.06 -7.64
C SER A 267 3.01 5.10 -8.78
N ALA A 268 2.92 6.25 -9.44
CA ALA A 268 2.20 6.42 -10.70
C ALA A 268 3.01 7.28 -11.65
N GLN A 269 2.95 6.97 -12.94
CA GLN A 269 3.51 7.80 -13.99
C GLN A 269 2.46 8.05 -15.06
N SER A 270 2.43 9.29 -15.55
CA SER A 270 1.52 9.73 -16.59
C SER A 270 2.29 10.53 -17.64
N TRP A 271 1.90 10.33 -18.89
CA TRP A 271 2.42 11.04 -20.04
C TRP A 271 1.21 11.58 -20.79
N LYS A 272 1.11 12.90 -20.89
CA LYS A 272 -0.06 13.57 -21.47
C LYS A 272 0.36 14.55 -22.54
N ASN A 273 -0.40 14.61 -23.62
CA ASN A 273 -0.18 15.61 -24.64
C ASN A 273 -0.30 17.01 -24.03
N PHE A 274 0.66 17.86 -24.36
CA PHE A 274 0.83 19.18 -23.81
C PHE A 274 1.29 20.12 -24.93
N GLY A 275 0.84 21.37 -24.89
CA GLY A 275 1.24 22.38 -25.86
C GLY A 275 0.47 22.36 -27.18
N ALA A 276 1.19 22.49 -28.29
CA ALA A 276 0.58 22.82 -29.59
C ALA A 276 -0.22 21.66 -30.21
N SER A 277 -1.27 22.00 -30.96
CA SER A 277 -2.05 21.05 -31.77
C SER A 277 -1.30 20.55 -33.01
N ASN A 278 -0.29 21.30 -33.46
CA ASN A 278 0.61 20.88 -34.54
C ASN A 278 1.49 19.72 -34.06
N VAL A 279 1.40 18.57 -34.73
CA VAL A 279 2.19 17.34 -34.43
C VAL A 279 3.70 17.58 -34.36
N TRP A 280 4.23 18.52 -35.16
CA TRP A 280 5.65 18.86 -35.18
C TRP A 280 6.09 19.70 -33.97
N GLN A 281 5.14 20.35 -33.29
CA GLN A 281 5.35 21.17 -32.10
C GLN A 281 4.75 20.55 -30.83
N GLN A 282 3.96 19.48 -30.96
CA GLN A 282 3.29 18.81 -29.85
C GLN A 282 4.31 18.29 -28.85
N GLN A 283 4.11 18.63 -27.57
CA GLN A 283 4.94 18.19 -26.45
C GLN A 283 4.17 17.18 -25.61
N THR A 284 4.89 16.56 -24.68
CA THR A 284 4.30 15.71 -23.66
C THR A 284 4.66 16.25 -22.30
N ILE A 285 3.71 16.31 -21.37
CA ILE A 285 4.01 16.51 -19.96
C ILE A 285 4.14 15.15 -19.30
N ARG A 286 5.31 14.92 -18.70
CA ARG A 286 5.58 13.75 -17.87
C ARG A 286 5.28 14.12 -16.43
N GLN A 287 4.49 13.30 -15.77
CA GLN A 287 4.15 13.46 -14.36
C GLN A 287 4.47 12.16 -13.63
N ASN A 288 5.07 12.27 -12.44
CA ASN A 288 5.37 11.13 -11.60
C ASN A 288 4.92 11.42 -10.18
N PHE A 289 4.23 10.47 -9.58
CA PHE A 289 3.65 10.55 -8.25
C PHE A 289 4.30 9.49 -7.38
N SER A 290 4.63 9.87 -6.15
CA SER A 290 5.08 8.97 -5.09
C SER A 290 4.24 9.24 -3.84
N VAL A 291 3.34 8.32 -3.52
CA VAL A 291 2.41 8.40 -2.40
C VAL A 291 2.91 7.55 -1.24
N PHE A 292 3.23 8.19 -0.13
CA PHE A 292 3.60 7.56 1.14
C PHE A 292 2.42 7.59 2.10
N ARG A 293 2.19 6.48 2.80
CA ARG A 293 1.14 6.38 3.83
C ARG A 293 1.79 6.45 5.20
N ASN A 294 1.17 7.20 6.11
CA ASN A 294 1.60 7.25 7.50
C ASN A 294 1.09 6.02 8.27
N LYS A 295 1.53 5.93 9.53
CA LYS A 295 1.06 4.94 10.50
C LYS A 295 -0.46 4.97 10.67
N GLU A 296 -1.06 3.80 10.88
CA GLU A 296 -2.49 3.61 11.10
C GLU A 296 -2.72 2.85 12.40
N VAL A 297 -3.64 3.34 13.24
CA VAL A 297 -4.13 2.59 14.40
C VAL A 297 -5.26 1.69 13.94
N PHE A 298 -5.33 0.48 14.48
CA PHE A 298 -6.39 -0.46 14.15
C PHE A 298 -6.93 -1.17 15.37
N VAL A 299 -8.17 -1.61 15.24
CA VAL A 299 -8.82 -2.59 16.12
C VAL A 299 -9.19 -3.80 15.29
N SER A 300 -8.99 -5.00 15.80
CA SER A 300 -9.42 -6.23 15.12
C SER A 300 -10.09 -7.22 16.04
N TYR A 301 -10.92 -8.06 15.46
CA TYR A 301 -11.53 -9.21 16.10
C TYR A 301 -11.20 -10.45 15.27
N ALA A 302 -10.93 -11.56 15.95
CA ALA A 302 -10.74 -12.85 15.33
C ALA A 302 -11.50 -13.92 16.12
N PHE A 303 -12.18 -14.80 15.38
CA PHE A 303 -12.77 -16.02 15.86
C PHE A 303 -11.85 -17.19 15.55
N LEU A 304 -11.37 -17.89 16.58
CA LEU A 304 -10.47 -19.04 16.54
C LEU A 304 -11.31 -20.32 16.53
N PHE A 305 -11.03 -21.24 15.61
CA PHE A 305 -11.71 -22.54 15.48
C PHE A 305 -10.99 -23.64 16.27
#